data_AF-A0A945HED3-F1
#
_entry.id   AF-A0A945HED3-F1
#
_cell.length_a   1.000
_cell.length_b   1.000
_cell.length_c   1.000
_cell.angle_alpha   90.00
_cell.angle_beta   90.00
_cell.angle_gamma   90.00
#
_symmetry.space_group_name_H-M   'P 1'
#
loop_
_entity.id
_entity.type
_entity.pdbx_description
1 polymer ?
#
loop_
_entity_poly.entity_id
_entity_poly.type
_entity_poly.pdbx_seq_one_letter_code
_entity_poly.pdbx_strand_id
1 'polypeptide(L)' 'MRLLVITPHLLPDTAPTGVVVSAIVDHLGGLGHEVHVVTSLPWYADHRIVD' A
#
# COMPACT_ATOMS: atom_id res chain seq x y z
N MET A 1 -7.75 -8.12 14.75
CA MET A 1 -6.81 -7.16 15.41
C MET A 1 -6.84 -5.84 14.65
N ARG A 2 -6.28 -4.76 15.21
CA ARG A 2 -6.12 -3.47 14.50
C ARG A 2 -4.68 -3.33 14.03
N LEU A 3 -4.48 -3.23 12.72
CA LEU A 3 -3.15 -3.20 12.08
C LEU A 3 -2.98 -1.88 11.33
N LEU A 4 -1.85 -1.22 11.55
CA LEU A 4 -1.39 -0.09 10.76
C LEU A 4 -0.30 -0.58 9.79
N VAL A 5 -0.55 -0.44 8.49
CA VAL A 5 0.41 -0.80 7.44
C VAL A 5 0.95 0.48 6.83
N ILE A 6 2.27 0.68 6.92
CA ILE A 6 2.97 1.81 6.29
C ILE A 6 3.73 1.27 5.10
N THR A 7 3.40 1.75 3.91
CA THR A 7 4.00 1.26 2.66
C THR A 7 4.17 2.40 1.64
N PRO A 8 5.30 2.47 0.94
CA PRO A 8 5.47 3.40 -0.17
C PRO A 8 4.74 2.94 -1.44
N HIS A 9 4.11 1.76 -1.49
CA HIS A 9 3.37 1.31 -2.67
C HIS A 9 2.12 0.52 -2.26
N LEU A 10 1.01 0.80 -2.92
CA LEU A 10 -0.27 0.09 -2.79
C LEU A 10 -0.98 0.18 -4.14
N LEU A 11 -1.78 -0.82 -4.53
CA LEU A 11 -2.58 -0.70 -5.76
C LEU A 11 -3.40 0.60 -5.75
N PRO A 12 -3.48 1.33 -6.89
CA PRO A 12 -3.06 0.93 -8.24
C PRO A 12 -1.61 1.28 -8.63
N ASP A 13 -0.68 1.42 -7.68
CA ASP A 13 0.75 1.65 -7.97
C ASP A 13 1.33 0.56 -8.88
N THR A 14 2.19 0.96 -9.83
CA THR A 14 2.87 0.08 -10.79
C THR A 14 4.10 -0.64 -10.23
N ALA A 15 4.63 -0.21 -9.08
CA ALA A 15 5.78 -0.86 -8.46
C ALA A 15 5.43 -2.29 -8.03
N PRO A 16 6.31 -3.30 -8.26
CA PRO A 16 6.03 -4.70 -7.91
C PRO A 16 5.65 -4.90 -6.44
N THR A 17 6.22 -4.09 -5.54
CA THR A 17 5.90 -4.07 -4.11
C THR A 17 4.45 -3.67 -3.83
N GLY A 18 3.83 -2.83 -4.66
CA GLY A 18 2.42 -2.47 -4.54
C GLY A 18 1.49 -3.67 -4.69
N VAL A 19 1.81 -4.60 -5.60
CA VAL A 19 1.05 -5.84 -5.80
C VAL A 19 1.15 -6.74 -4.57
N VAL A 20 2.37 -6.94 -4.05
CA VAL A 20 2.63 -7.79 -2.87
C VAL A 20 1.93 -7.25 -1.63
N VAL A 21 2.09 -5.96 -1.34
CA VAL A 21 1.49 -5.35 -0.14
C VAL A 21 -0.03 -5.37 -0.21
N SER A 22 -0.62 -5.13 -1.40
CA SER A 22 -2.07 -5.20 -1.57
C SER A 22 -2.61 -6.61 -1.31
N ALA A 23 -1.94 -7.65 -1.83
CA ALA A 23 -2.33 -9.03 -1.57
C ALA A 23 -2.27 -9.40 -0.07
N ILE A 24 -1.27 -8.88 0.66
CA ILE A 24 -1.16 -9.07 2.11
C ILE A 24 -2.31 -8.36 2.83
N VAL A 25 -2.59 -7.10 2.50
CA VAL A 25 -3.66 -6.31 3.11
C VAL A 25 -5.03 -6.97 2.89
N ASP A 26 -5.30 -7.42 1.67
CA ASP A 26 -6.55 -8.10 1.33
C ASP A 26 -6.72 -9.39 2.13
N HIS A 27 -5.66 -10.20 2.25
CA HIS A 27 -5.73 -11.43 3.03
C HIS A 27 -5.90 -11.17 4.53
N LEU A 28 -5.23 -10.16 5.09
CA LEU A 28 -5.42 -9.75 6.48
C LEU A 28 -6.87 -9.27 6.74
N GLY A 29 -7.46 -8.51 5.81
CA GLY A 29 -8.87 -8.15 5.87
C GLY A 29 -9.80 -9.37 5.83
N GLY A 30 -9.52 -10.32 4.95
CA GLY A 30 -10.25 -11.59 4.84
C GLY A 30 -10.19 -12.47 6.10
N LEU A 31 -9.12 -12.36 6.88
CA LEU A 31 -8.97 -13.02 8.19
C LEU A 31 -9.68 -12.28 9.35
N GLY A 32 -10.36 -11.16 9.08
CA GLY A 32 -11.10 -10.39 10.08
C GLY A 32 -10.26 -9.36 10.85
N HIS A 33 -9.10 -8.97 10.32
CA HIS A 33 -8.35 -7.84 10.86
C HIS A 33 -8.89 -6.50 10.32
N GLU A 34 -8.95 -5.49 11.19
CA GLU A 34 -9.15 -4.10 10.78
C GLU A 34 -7.77 -3.56 10.34
N VAL A 35 -7.63 -3.24 9.06
CA VAL A 35 -6.36 -2.79 8.47
C VAL A 35 -6.51 -1.35 8.01
N HIS A 36 -5.66 -0.46 8.51
CA HIS A 36 -5.51 0.90 8.01
C HIS A 36 -4.19 1.00 7.25
N VAL A 37 -4.25 1.38 5.98
CA VAL A 37 -3.04 1.56 5.16
C VAL A 37 -2.73 3.03 5.02
N VAL A 38 -1.52 3.42 5.41
CA VAL A 38 -0.92 4.70 5.08
C VAL A 38 0.04 4.47 3.93
N THR A 39 -0.33 5.00 2.79
CA THR A 39 0.50 5.01 1.59
C THR A 39 0.69 6.42 1.11
N SER A 40 1.52 6.57 0.10
CA SER A 40 1.90 7.85 -0.45
C SER A 40 1.42 8.02 -1.89
N LEU A 41 0.57 7.11 -2.41
CA LEU A 41 -0.32 7.43 -3.51
C LEU A 41 -1.42 8.41 -3.04
N PRO A 42 -1.86 9.34 -3.90
CA PRO A 42 -1.26 9.67 -5.20
C PRO A 42 -0.10 10.69 -5.07
N TRP A 43 0.37 11.00 -3.87
CA TRP A 43 1.31 12.09 -3.58
C TRP A 43 2.65 12.04 -4.32
N TYR A 44 3.11 10.88 -4.77
CA TYR A 44 4.26 10.78 -5.68
C TYR A 44 3.92 10.46 -7.14
N ALA A 45 2.64 10.45 -7.53
CA ALA A 45 2.27 10.33 -8.94
C ALA A 45 2.91 11.43 -9.80
N ASP A 46 3.03 12.64 -9.25
CA ASP A 46 3.69 13.78 -9.89
C ASP A 46 5.16 13.96 -9.45
N HIS A 47 5.67 13.09 -8.57
CA HIS A 47 7.04 13.21 -8.08
C HIS A 47 8.02 12.80 -9.16
N ARG A 48 8.82 13.77 -9.61
CA ARG A 48 9.88 13.56 -10.59
C ARG A 48 11.21 13.49 -9.88
N ILE A 49 11.97 12.43 -10.12
CA ILE A 49 13.38 12.38 -9.77
C ILE A 49 14.11 13.24 -10.80
N VAL A 50 14.82 14.27 -10.34
CA VAL A 50 15.68 15.13 -11.17
C VAL A 50 17.14 14.75 -10.89
N ASP A 51 17.94 14.67 -11.94
CA ASP A 51 19.38 14.37 -11.88
C ASP A 51 20.18 15.48 -11.16
#